data_AF-A0A8J6B958-F1
#
_entry.id   AF-A0A8J6B958-F1
#
_cell.length_a   1.000
_cell.length_b   1.000
_cell.length_c   1.000
_cell.angle_alpha   90.00
_cell.angle_beta   90.00
_cell.angle_gamma   90.00
#
_symmetry.space_group_name_H-M   'P 1'
#
loop_
_entity.id
_entity.type
_entity.pdbx_description
1 polymer ?
#
loop_
_entity_poly.entity_id
_entity_poly.type
_entity_poly.pdbx_seq_one_letter_code
_entity_poly.pdbx_strand_id
1 'polypeptide(L)'
;MLDFLQDSGRSGFQTLPKLTEDDVCAIWTSVSEFIEQQMSLQKGVQIPGLGTFTLSRQKLDVGNNKFIILQRPVFLLSEKLAQVHGLKFNKVFTTGE
;
A
#
# COMPACT_ATOMS: atom_id res chain seq x y z
N MET A 1 10.41 21.92 -9.76
CA MET A 1 9.28 20.97 -9.57
C MET A 1 9.54 19.67 -10.34
N LEU A 2 10.75 19.12 -10.24
CA LEU A 2 11.12 17.73 -10.57
C LEU A 2 12.34 17.33 -9.71
N ASP A 3 12.42 17.85 -8.49
CA ASP A 3 13.61 17.72 -7.63
C ASP A 3 13.54 16.50 -6.69
N PHE A 4 12.48 15.70 -6.78
CA PHE A 4 12.25 14.53 -5.92
C PHE A 4 13.04 13.28 -6.32
N LEU A 5 13.67 13.26 -7.49
CA LEU A 5 14.44 12.11 -7.97
C LEU A 5 15.93 12.16 -7.61
N GLN A 6 16.40 13.22 -6.95
CA GLN A 6 17.84 13.49 -6.90
C GLN A 6 18.59 12.83 -5.74
N ASP A 7 17.93 12.27 -4.71
CA ASP A 7 18.67 11.85 -3.50
C ASP A 7 18.35 10.46 -2.94
N SER A 8 18.18 9.46 -3.82
CA SER A 8 18.15 8.06 -3.39
C SER A 8 18.82 7.15 -4.42
N GLY A 9 20.14 7.10 -4.36
CA GLY A 9 20.95 6.07 -5.01
C GLY A 9 21.22 6.34 -6.48
N ARG A 10 22.46 6.75 -6.78
CA ARG A 10 23.05 6.69 -8.12
C ARG A 10 23.24 5.23 -8.57
N SER A 11 22.16 4.47 -8.73
CA SER A 11 22.04 3.22 -9.48
C SER A 11 20.67 2.61 -9.17
N GLY A 12 19.85 2.28 -10.18
CA GLY A 12 18.69 1.44 -9.90
C GLY A 12 17.78 1.17 -11.09
N PHE A 13 17.28 2.22 -11.74
CA PHE A 13 16.19 2.03 -12.69
C PHE A 13 16.48 2.74 -14.02
N GLN A 14 17.28 2.09 -14.86
CA GLN A 14 17.64 2.57 -16.20
C GLN A 14 16.43 2.69 -17.15
N THR A 15 15.30 2.09 -16.78
CA THR A 15 14.06 2.09 -17.57
C THR A 15 13.18 3.30 -17.27
N LEU A 16 13.24 3.89 -16.06
CA LEU A 16 12.38 5.03 -15.68
C LEU A 16 12.50 6.25 -16.61
N PRO A 17 13.71 6.67 -17.05
CA PRO A 17 13.83 7.83 -17.94
C PRO A 17 13.26 7.61 -19.35
N LYS A 18 12.94 6.35 -19.70
CA LYS A 18 12.43 5.97 -21.03
C LYS A 18 10.91 5.80 -21.06
N LEU A 19 10.25 5.87 -19.91
CA LEU A 19 8.81 5.71 -19.82
C LEU A 19 8.10 6.97 -20.29
N THR A 20 7.11 6.79 -21.16
CA THR A 20 6.15 7.82 -21.50
C THR A 20 5.07 7.94 -20.42
N GLU A 21 4.27 8.99 -20.47
CA GLU A 21 3.12 9.14 -19.58
C GLU A 21 2.11 8.00 -19.74
N ASP A 22 1.90 7.54 -20.97
CA ASP A 22 1.04 6.39 -21.27
C ASP A 22 1.58 5.10 -20.64
N ASP A 23 2.89 4.88 -20.68
CA ASP A 23 3.51 3.73 -20.04
C ASP A 23 3.32 3.75 -18.52
N VAL A 24 3.48 4.92 -17.90
CA VAL A 24 3.26 5.09 -16.46
C VAL A 24 1.81 4.81 -16.09
N CYS A 25 0.86 5.33 -16.89
CA CYS A 25 -0.56 5.05 -16.69
C CYS A 25 -0.85 3.56 -16.82
N ALA A 26 -0.37 2.90 -17.88
CA ALA A 26 -0.58 1.48 -18.13
C ALA A 26 -0.03 0.61 -16.99
N ILE A 27 1.17 0.91 -16.49
CA ILE A 27 1.76 0.21 -15.34
C ILE A 27 0.85 0.34 -14.12
N TRP A 28 0.42 1.55 -13.77
CA TRP A 28 -0.42 1.76 -12.58
C TRP A 28 -1.83 1.18 -12.74
N THR A 29 -2.39 1.18 -13.96
CA THR A 29 -3.63 0.45 -14.27
C THR A 29 -3.46 -1.03 -13.95
N SER A 30 -2.43 -1.70 -14.50
CA SER A 30 -2.19 -3.13 -14.23
C SER A 30 -1.90 -3.42 -12.75
N VAL A 31 -1.18 -2.54 -12.05
CA VAL A 31 -0.92 -2.68 -10.61
C VAL A 31 -2.23 -2.58 -9.82
N SER A 32 -3.11 -1.63 -10.16
CA SER A 32 -4.40 -1.47 -9.48
C SER A 32 -5.33 -2.66 -9.69
N GLU A 33 -5.42 -3.19 -10.91
CA GLU A 33 -6.18 -4.39 -11.24
C GLU A 33 -5.66 -5.61 -10.46
N PHE A 34 -4.33 -5.76 -10.36
CA PHE A 34 -3.72 -6.83 -9.58
C PHE A 34 -4.07 -6.72 -8.10
N ILE A 35 -4.00 -5.52 -7.51
CA ILE A 35 -4.39 -5.29 -6.11
C ILE A 35 -5.85 -5.68 -5.90
N GLU A 36 -6.76 -5.21 -6.76
CA GLU A 36 -8.18 -5.52 -6.69
C GLU A 36 -8.44 -7.03 -6.75
N GLN A 37 -7.79 -7.73 -7.68
CA GLN A 37 -7.93 -9.17 -7.84
C GLN A 37 -7.45 -9.93 -6.60
N GLN A 38 -6.27 -9.60 -6.07
CA GLN A 38 -5.74 -10.27 -4.88
C GLN A 38 -6.59 -9.99 -3.64
N MET A 39 -7.03 -8.75 -3.46
CA MET A 39 -7.88 -8.34 -2.34
C MET A 39 -9.25 -9.02 -2.38
N SER A 40 -9.81 -9.23 -3.58
CA SER A 40 -11.04 -10.01 -3.79
C SER A 40 -10.88 -11.46 -3.34
N LEU A 41 -9.67 -12.02 -3.46
CA LEU A 41 -9.29 -13.35 -2.97
C LEU A 41 -8.88 -13.36 -1.49
N GLN A 42 -9.12 -12.27 -0.75
CA GLN A 42 -8.74 -12.13 0.66
C GLN A 42 -7.22 -12.20 0.89
N LYS A 43 -6.41 -11.82 -0.12
CA LYS A 43 -4.96 -11.78 -0.03
C LYS A 43 -4.47 -10.34 -0.04
N GLY A 44 -3.59 -10.01 0.90
CA GLY A 44 -2.90 -8.73 0.89
C GLY A 44 -1.83 -8.67 -0.19
N VAL A 45 -1.51 -7.46 -0.64
CA VAL A 45 -0.47 -7.17 -1.63
C VAL A 45 0.54 -6.22 -1.03
N GLN A 46 1.80 -6.64 -0.94
CA GLN A 46 2.91 -5.79 -0.55
C GLN A 46 3.62 -5.25 -1.78
N ILE A 47 3.74 -3.93 -1.88
CA ILE A 47 4.55 -3.25 -2.89
C ILE A 47 5.82 -2.75 -2.19
N PRO A 48 6.99 -3.36 -2.48
CA PRO A 48 8.25 -2.96 -1.86
C PRO A 48 8.54 -1.48 -2.03
N GLY A 49 8.92 -0.81 -0.93
CA GLY A 49 9.20 0.62 -0.92
C GLY A 49 7.97 1.53 -0.86
N LEU A 50 6.76 1.03 -1.15
CA LEU A 50 5.52 1.82 -1.09
C LEU A 50 4.68 1.50 0.15
N GLY A 51 4.29 0.25 0.32
CA GLY A 51 3.38 -0.16 1.39
C GLY A 51 2.66 -1.47 1.12
N THR A 52 1.62 -1.74 1.91
CA THR A 52 0.84 -2.98 1.84
C THR A 52 -0.66 -2.68 1.76
N PHE A 53 -1.31 -3.18 0.72
CA PHE A 53 -2.76 -3.25 0.63
C PHE A 53 -3.23 -4.53 1.34
N THR A 54 -4.15 -4.41 2.30
CA THR A 54 -4.66 -5.57 3.03
C THR A 54 -6.04 -5.31 3.59
N LEU A 55 -6.68 -6.34 4.15
CA LEU A 55 -7.99 -6.25 4.77
C LEU A 55 -7.83 -6.24 6.28
N SER A 56 -8.25 -5.15 6.91
CA SER A 56 -8.40 -5.12 8.37
C SER A 56 -9.67 -5.88 8.76
N ARG A 57 -9.59 -6.70 9.82
CA ARG A 57 -10.74 -7.42 10.39
C ARG A 57 -10.95 -6.96 11.83
N GLN A 58 -12.16 -6.49 12.11
CA GLN A 58 -12.58 -6.08 13.44
C GLN A 58 -13.77 -6.93 13.87
N LYS A 59 -13.69 -7.52 15.06
CA LYS A 59 -14.78 -8.28 15.66
C LYS A 59 -15.55 -7.35 16.59
N LEU A 60 -16.81 -7.08 16.27
CA LEU A 60 -17.73 -6.34 17.13
C LEU A 60 -18.59 -7.34 17.90
N ASP A 61 -18.55 -7.27 19.23
CA ASP A 61 -19.46 -8.02 20.09
C ASP A 61 -20.82 -7.31 20.12
N VAL A 62 -21.89 -8.06 19.88
CA VAL A 62 -23.28 -7.55 19.92
C VAL A 62 -24.09 -8.17 21.06
N GLY A 63 -23.43 -8.83 22.00
CA GLY A 63 -24.03 -9.53 23.13
C GLY A 63 -24.59 -10.90 22.75
N ASN A 64 -25.02 -11.65 23.78
CA ASN A 64 -25.62 -12.98 23.63
C ASN A 64 -24.76 -13.97 22.80
N ASN A 65 -23.44 -13.95 23.02
CA ASN A 65 -22.46 -14.79 22.33
C ASN A 65 -22.41 -14.60 20.80
N LYS A 66 -22.93 -13.47 20.28
CA LYS A 66 -22.92 -13.12 18.85
C LYS A 66 -21.91 -12.02 18.56
N PHE A 67 -21.32 -12.07 17.37
CA PHE A 67 -20.39 -11.06 16.91
C PHE A 67 -20.58 -10.77 15.42
N ILE A 68 -20.20 -9.56 15.02
CA ILE A 68 -20.15 -9.12 13.63
C ILE A 68 -18.67 -8.95 13.26
N ILE A 69 -18.24 -9.55 12.15
CA ILE A 69 -16.91 -9.29 11.60
C ILE A 69 -17.04 -8.16 10.58
N LEU A 70 -16.47 -7.02 10.90
CA LEU A 70 -16.27 -5.94 9.95
C LEU A 70 -14.94 -6.16 9.23
N GLN A 71 -15.00 -6.14 7.90
CA GLN A 71 -13.82 -6.22 7.07
C GLN A 71 -13.71 -4.96 6.21
N ARG A 72 -12.54 -4.31 6.23
CA ARG A 72 -12.30 -3.08 5.48
C ARG A 72 -10.97 -3.11 4.76
N PRO A 73 -10.90 -2.74 3.46
CA PRO A 73 -9.64 -2.55 2.77
C PRO A 73 -8.88 -1.40 3.42
N VAL A 74 -7.59 -1.61 3.64
CA VAL A 74 -6.67 -0.64 4.21
C VAL A 74 -5.38 -0.64 3.41
N PHE A 75 -4.76 0.54 3.31
CA PHE A 75 -3.41 0.69 2.79
C PHE A 75 -2.48 1.09 3.94
N LEU A 76 -1.49 0.25 4.20
CA LEU A 76 -0.46 0.45 5.22
C LEU A 76 0.78 1.04 4.53
N LEU A 77 1.00 2.33 4.71
CA LEU A 77 2.16 3.04 4.15
C LEU A 77 3.47 2.47 4.73
N SER A 78 4.49 2.33 3.90
CA SER A 78 5.83 1.97 4.37
C SER A 78 6.38 3.04 5.31
N GLU A 79 6.82 2.64 6.50
CA GLU A 79 7.43 3.58 7.45
C GLU A 79 8.66 4.27 6.87
N LYS A 80 9.47 3.55 6.08
CA LYS A 80 10.65 4.11 5.41
C LYS A 80 10.26 5.24 4.45
N LEU A 81 9.25 5.00 3.62
CA LEU A 81 8.75 6.01 2.69
C LEU A 81 8.22 7.24 3.43
N ALA A 82 7.47 7.01 4.51
CA ALA A 82 6.93 8.09 5.33
C ALA A 82 8.04 8.94 5.97
N GLN A 83 9.08 8.30 6.52
CA GLN A 83 10.20 9.00 7.15
C GLN A 83 11.02 9.80 6.14
N VAL A 84 11.37 9.20 5.00
CA VAL A 84 12.17 9.85 3.95
C VAL A 84 11.49 11.11 3.42
N HIS A 85 10.16 11.09 3.31
CA HIS A 85 9.39 12.23 2.78
C HIS A 85 8.67 13.06 3.85
N GLY A 86 8.94 12.82 5.15
CA GLY A 86 8.30 13.57 6.24
C GLY A 86 6.78 13.46 6.29
N LEU A 87 6.21 12.35 5.79
CA LEU A 87 4.77 12.14 5.73
C LEU A 87 4.22 11.83 7.12
N LYS A 88 3.17 12.55 7.52
CA LYS A 88 2.37 12.19 8.69
C LYS A 88 1.49 11.00 8.32
N PHE A 89 1.61 9.90 9.06
CA PHE A 89 0.74 8.74 8.89
C PHE A 89 0.22 8.28 10.24
N ASN A 90 -1.01 7.79 10.26
CA ASN A 90 -1.57 7.15 11.43
C ASN A 90 -0.92 5.78 11.58
N LYS A 91 -0.05 5.62 12.59
CA LYS A 91 0.45 4.29 12.96
C LYS A 91 -0.75 3.45 13.42
N VAL A 92 -1.19 2.54 12.58
CA VAL A 92 -2.13 1.49 12.98
C VAL A 92 -1.29 0.49 13.76
N PHE A 93 -1.26 0.63 15.09
CA PHE A 93 -0.72 -0.40 15.97
C PHE A 93 -1.62 -1.62 15.84
N THR A 94 -1.23 -2.59 15.01
CA THR A 94 -1.73 -3.95 15.18
C THR A 94 -1.04 -4.47 16.42
N THR A 95 -1.74 -4.52 17.55
CA THR A 95 -1.32 -5.30 18.71
C THR A 95 -1.06 -6.71 18.19
N GLY A 96 0.22 -7.07 18.11
CA GLY A 96 0.63 -8.46 17.91
C GLY A 96 0.14 -9.28 19.10
N GLU A 97 -0.19 -10.53 18.81
CA GLU A 97 -0.67 -11.55 19.74
C GLU A 97 0.09 -11.60 21.08
#